data_AF-A0A165AIA1-F1
#
_entry.id   AF-A0A165AIA1-F1
#
_cell.length_a   1.000
_cell.length_b   1.000
_cell.length_c   1.000
_cell.angle_alpha   90.00
_cell.angle_beta   90.00
_cell.angle_gamma   90.00
#
_symmetry.space_group_name_H-M   'P 1'
#
loop_
_entity.id
_entity.type
_entity.pdbx_description
1 polymer ?
#
loop_
_entity_poly.entity_id
_entity_poly.type
_entity_poly.pdbx_seq_one_letter_code
_entity_poly.pdbx_strand_id
1 'polypeptide(L)'
;MDAQLIDSAQWGKLPFDLFVLEKWDPSSTEDARAQGARLAIDYVKLGLRGRQPYHEAIREGRFASPTQTQIETILEPMQTIRERNLSSTIHKDKSIWLRTCYENGSDAKHAELLSSLKQPIEEITNGRGHECLFDDMTLYDYGSHWDRIFTRFPELVADPFADLDRKEKKTRDARAEALREWKEEEVDELDYEAFLHYHVTAHFFVEDRETLFGNGRMLIVWLDDQGRVVRETRIDTTEQLYEVFGLCSDGSIYECSGTWLDGEVGPAYQHDGELGLLSAEEC
;
A
#
# COMPACT_ATOMS: atom_id res chain seq x y z
N MET A 1 -1.72 9.85 -22.17
CA MET A 1 -0.71 9.19 -23.02
C MET A 1 -0.73 7.76 -22.55
N ASP A 2 -1.46 6.91 -23.26
CA ASP A 2 -1.73 5.53 -22.82
C ASP A 2 -0.41 4.84 -22.52
N ALA A 3 -0.24 4.38 -21.28
CA ALA A 3 0.98 3.69 -20.88
C ALA A 3 1.06 2.40 -21.70
N GLN A 4 1.89 2.39 -22.74
CA GLN A 4 2.24 1.16 -23.45
C GLN A 4 2.86 0.21 -22.43
N LEU A 5 2.13 -0.85 -22.10
CA LEU A 5 2.63 -1.97 -21.30
C LEU A 5 3.95 -2.44 -21.90
N ILE A 6 5.02 -2.45 -21.11
CA ILE A 6 6.33 -2.90 -21.58
C ILE A 6 6.29 -4.43 -21.62
N ASP A 7 6.21 -5.00 -22.83
CA ASP A 7 6.08 -6.44 -23.11
C ASP A 7 7.19 -7.35 -22.53
N SER A 8 8.26 -6.79 -21.95
CA SER A 8 9.39 -7.57 -21.41
C SER A 8 9.49 -7.60 -19.88
N ALA A 9 8.55 -6.97 -19.15
CA ALA A 9 8.46 -6.93 -17.68
C ALA A 9 9.74 -6.49 -16.91
N GLN A 10 10.80 -6.14 -17.63
CA GLN A 10 12.11 -5.72 -17.14
C GLN A 10 12.59 -6.53 -15.92
N TRP A 11 12.69 -7.86 -16.07
CA TRP A 11 13.14 -8.75 -15.00
C TRP A 11 14.50 -8.36 -14.42
N GLY A 12 14.61 -8.33 -13.09
CA GLY A 12 15.81 -7.89 -12.39
C GLY A 12 16.00 -6.38 -12.36
N LYS A 13 14.96 -5.59 -12.66
CA LYS A 13 14.99 -4.13 -12.58
C LYS A 13 14.16 -3.56 -11.43
N LEU A 14 13.38 -4.40 -10.73
CA LEU A 14 12.69 -3.99 -9.52
C LEU A 14 13.57 -4.26 -8.30
N PRO A 15 13.59 -3.36 -7.30
CA PRO A 15 14.27 -3.61 -6.02
C PRO A 15 13.83 -4.92 -5.34
N PHE A 16 12.55 -5.28 -5.48
CA PHE A 16 12.02 -6.56 -4.99
C PHE A 16 12.64 -7.76 -5.71
N ASP A 17 12.92 -7.68 -7.03
CA ASP A 17 13.60 -8.77 -7.76
C ASP A 17 14.98 -9.06 -7.14
N LEU A 18 15.74 -8.01 -6.81
CA LEU A 18 17.07 -8.15 -6.23
C LEU A 18 16.98 -8.82 -4.85
N PHE A 19 16.03 -8.40 -4.03
CA PHE A 19 15.79 -9.02 -2.73
C PHE A 19 15.45 -10.50 -2.87
N VAL A 20 14.50 -10.84 -3.75
CA VAL A 20 14.09 -12.23 -3.96
C VAL A 20 15.26 -13.07 -4.44
N LEU A 21 16.02 -12.62 -5.43
CA LEU A 21 17.18 -13.36 -5.96
C LEU A 21 18.28 -13.54 -4.90
N GLU A 22 18.48 -12.57 -4.01
CA GLU A 22 19.44 -12.67 -2.91
C GLU A 22 18.98 -13.65 -1.84
N LYS A 23 17.69 -13.65 -1.51
CA LYS A 23 17.13 -14.43 -0.39
C LYS A 23 16.54 -15.78 -0.80
N TRP A 24 16.54 -16.10 -2.09
CA TRP A 24 16.03 -17.36 -2.59
C TRP A 24 16.82 -18.55 -2.05
N ASP A 25 16.12 -19.51 -1.46
CA ASP A 25 16.66 -20.76 -0.99
C ASP A 25 16.23 -21.92 -1.92
N PRO A 26 17.12 -22.42 -2.79
CA PRO A 26 16.82 -23.55 -3.67
C PRO A 26 16.69 -24.87 -2.91
N SER A 27 17.08 -24.92 -1.63
CA SER A 27 16.94 -26.10 -0.77
C SER A 27 15.67 -26.10 0.07
N SER A 28 14.87 -25.02 0.02
CA SER A 28 13.60 -24.93 0.73
C SER A 28 12.63 -26.01 0.26
N THR A 29 11.85 -26.54 1.20
CA THR A 29 10.74 -27.46 0.91
C THR A 29 9.48 -26.75 0.45
N GLU A 30 9.45 -25.41 0.52
CA GLU A 30 8.36 -24.59 0.00
C GLU A 30 8.33 -24.68 -1.52
N ASP A 31 7.13 -24.71 -2.11
CA ASP A 31 7.02 -24.45 -3.54
C ASP A 31 7.41 -22.99 -3.86
N ALA A 32 7.68 -22.72 -5.14
CA ALA A 32 8.17 -21.42 -5.55
C ALA A 32 7.20 -20.29 -5.16
N ARG A 33 5.89 -20.53 -5.25
CA ARG A 33 4.84 -19.55 -4.93
C ARG A 33 4.82 -19.25 -3.43
N ALA A 34 4.88 -20.27 -2.59
CA ALA A 34 4.89 -20.13 -1.14
C ALA A 34 6.15 -19.40 -0.65
N GLN A 35 7.33 -19.81 -1.14
CA GLN A 35 8.59 -19.19 -0.76
C GLN A 35 8.60 -17.70 -1.14
N GLY A 36 8.20 -17.39 -2.37
CA GLY A 36 8.24 -16.01 -2.81
C GLY A 36 7.14 -15.13 -2.19
N ALA A 37 5.97 -15.68 -1.84
CA ALA A 37 4.98 -14.97 -1.03
C ALA A 37 5.54 -14.62 0.36
N ARG A 38 6.26 -15.54 1.01
CA ARG A 38 6.97 -15.26 2.27
C ARG A 38 8.02 -14.16 2.08
N LEU A 39 8.83 -14.24 1.03
CA LEU A 39 9.85 -13.23 0.72
C LEU A 39 9.23 -11.86 0.43
N ALA A 40 8.06 -11.79 -0.21
CA ALA A 40 7.33 -10.53 -0.41
C ALA A 40 6.95 -9.88 0.93
N ILE A 41 6.45 -10.68 1.89
CA ILE A 41 6.17 -10.20 3.24
C ILE A 41 7.45 -9.80 3.98
N ASP A 42 8.53 -10.57 3.86
CA ASP A 42 9.82 -10.23 4.47
C ASP A 42 10.36 -8.90 3.91
N TYR A 43 10.20 -8.66 2.60
CA TYR A 43 10.56 -7.41 1.94
C TYR A 43 9.70 -6.22 2.41
N VAL A 44 8.41 -6.43 2.66
CA VAL A 44 7.53 -5.41 3.26
C VAL A 44 8.01 -5.04 4.67
N LYS A 45 8.35 -6.04 5.49
CA LYS A 45 8.80 -5.84 6.88
C LYS A 45 10.15 -5.15 7.02
N LEU A 46 10.95 -5.06 5.96
CA LEU A 46 12.21 -4.29 5.97
C LEU A 46 11.99 -2.79 6.22
N GLY A 47 10.81 -2.26 5.91
CA GLY A 47 10.56 -0.81 5.88
C GLY A 47 11.39 -0.08 4.81
N LEU A 48 11.26 1.24 4.73
CA LEU A 48 11.98 2.05 3.75
C LEU A 48 13.50 1.94 3.94
N ARG A 49 13.97 2.02 5.19
CA ARG A 49 15.41 1.97 5.51
C ARG A 49 16.03 0.63 5.10
N GLY A 50 15.37 -0.48 5.43
CA GLY A 50 15.87 -1.81 5.07
C GLY A 50 15.81 -2.10 3.57
N ARG A 51 14.89 -1.46 2.83
CA ARG A 51 14.79 -1.58 1.37
C ARG A 51 15.79 -0.69 0.61
N GLN A 52 16.29 0.38 1.23
CA GLN A 52 17.18 1.37 0.60
C GLN A 52 18.34 0.75 -0.20
N PRO A 53 19.08 -0.28 0.28
CA PRO A 53 20.19 -0.87 -0.48
C PRO A 53 19.77 -1.42 -1.84
N TYR A 54 18.57 -2.02 -1.96
CA TYR A 54 18.06 -2.57 -3.21
C TYR A 54 17.64 -1.45 -4.17
N HIS A 55 17.02 -0.39 -3.66
CA HIS A 55 16.70 0.80 -4.44
C HIS A 55 17.95 1.50 -4.99
N GLU A 56 18.99 1.66 -4.17
CA GLU A 56 20.27 2.22 -4.58
C GLU A 56 20.99 1.34 -5.60
N ALA A 57 20.95 0.01 -5.43
CA ALA A 57 21.52 -0.92 -6.39
C ALA A 57 20.88 -0.77 -7.78
N ILE A 58 19.54 -0.68 -7.86
CA ILE A 58 18.83 -0.39 -9.12
C ILE A 58 19.23 0.96 -9.70
N ARG A 59 19.19 2.03 -8.90
CA ARG A 59 19.51 3.40 -9.33
C ARG A 59 20.92 3.52 -9.89
N GLU A 60 21.88 2.82 -9.30
CA GLU A 60 23.29 2.87 -9.68
C GLU A 60 23.69 1.81 -10.71
N GLY A 61 22.76 0.95 -11.13
CA GLY A 61 23.08 -0.15 -12.05
C GLY A 61 23.97 -1.23 -11.43
N ARG A 62 24.03 -1.33 -10.11
CA ARG A 62 24.88 -2.27 -9.35
C ARG A 62 24.15 -3.60 -9.10
N PHE A 63 23.70 -4.26 -10.16
CA PHE A 63 23.03 -5.55 -10.08
C PHE A 63 23.37 -6.44 -11.28
N ALA A 64 23.37 -7.75 -11.07
CA ALA A 64 23.48 -8.71 -12.15
C ALA A 64 22.10 -8.93 -12.78
N SER A 65 22.05 -9.03 -14.11
CA SER A 65 20.83 -9.48 -14.78
C SER A 65 20.51 -10.91 -14.39
N PRO A 66 19.25 -11.24 -14.07
CA PRO A 66 18.85 -12.61 -13.77
C PRO A 66 19.03 -13.50 -15.01
N THR A 67 19.39 -14.75 -14.78
CA THR A 67 19.38 -15.78 -15.81
C THR A 67 17.94 -16.13 -16.21
N GLN A 68 17.76 -16.68 -17.41
CA GLN A 68 16.45 -17.12 -17.90
C GLN A 68 15.77 -18.10 -16.93
N THR A 69 16.54 -19.05 -16.37
CA THR A 69 16.01 -20.00 -15.38
C THR A 69 15.53 -19.29 -14.11
N GLN A 70 16.26 -18.29 -13.60
CA GLN A 70 15.80 -17.51 -12.44
C GLN A 70 14.53 -16.72 -12.77
N ILE A 71 14.41 -16.19 -13.99
CA ILE A 71 13.18 -15.50 -14.41
C ILE A 71 11.99 -16.47 -14.34
N GLU A 72 12.07 -17.60 -15.05
CA GLU A 72 10.97 -18.55 -15.20
C GLU A 72 10.59 -19.25 -13.90
N THR A 73 11.57 -19.56 -13.04
CA THR A 73 11.35 -20.39 -11.85
C THR A 73 11.21 -19.60 -10.56
N ILE A 74 11.68 -18.36 -10.51
CA ILE A 74 11.71 -17.54 -9.30
C ILE A 74 10.82 -16.29 -9.47
N LEU A 75 11.09 -15.46 -10.48
CA LEU A 75 10.47 -14.13 -10.56
C LEU A 75 9.09 -14.14 -11.23
N GLU A 76 8.92 -14.88 -12.33
CA GLU A 76 7.67 -14.97 -13.09
C GLU A 76 6.48 -15.47 -12.25
N PRO A 77 6.64 -16.48 -11.37
CA PRO A 77 5.55 -16.90 -10.48
C PRO A 77 5.11 -15.81 -9.47
N MET A 78 5.95 -14.80 -9.21
CA MET A 78 5.74 -13.81 -8.15
C MET A 78 4.94 -12.59 -8.54
N GLN A 79 5.04 -12.16 -9.78
CA GLN A 79 4.30 -11.01 -10.27
C GLN A 79 3.97 -11.20 -11.74
N THR A 80 2.72 -10.95 -12.10
CA THR A 80 2.29 -10.82 -13.48
C THR A 80 2.99 -9.62 -14.13
N ILE A 81 3.06 -9.61 -15.46
CA ILE A 81 3.62 -8.48 -16.22
C ILE A 81 2.91 -7.16 -15.85
N ARG A 82 1.59 -7.22 -15.63
CA ARG A 82 0.79 -6.06 -15.21
C ARG A 82 1.23 -5.55 -13.84
N GLU A 83 1.29 -6.41 -12.82
CA GLU A 83 1.76 -6.04 -11.48
C GLU A 83 3.15 -5.40 -11.56
N ARG A 84 4.07 -5.97 -12.32
CA ARG A 84 5.43 -5.42 -12.47
C ARG A 84 5.48 -4.05 -13.12
N ASN A 85 4.69 -3.85 -14.17
CA ASN A 85 4.59 -2.56 -14.85
C ASN A 85 4.06 -1.49 -13.87
N LEU A 86 3.10 -1.84 -13.02
CA LEU A 86 2.62 -0.98 -11.96
C LEU A 86 3.71 -0.71 -10.91
N SER A 87 4.45 -1.71 -10.43
CA SER A 87 5.55 -1.54 -9.45
C SER A 87 6.54 -0.46 -9.91
N SER A 88 6.83 -0.40 -11.21
CA SER A 88 7.77 0.56 -11.77
C SER A 88 7.27 2.01 -11.77
N THR A 89 5.96 2.25 -11.63
CA THR A 89 5.34 3.58 -11.74
C THR A 89 4.47 3.98 -10.55
N ILE A 90 4.23 3.08 -9.59
CA ILE A 90 3.27 3.27 -8.50
C ILE A 90 3.67 4.36 -7.49
N HIS A 91 4.97 4.66 -7.39
CA HIS A 91 5.47 5.77 -6.56
C HIS A 91 4.93 7.15 -7.00
N LYS A 92 4.32 7.25 -8.18
CA LYS A 92 3.76 8.51 -8.70
C LYS A 92 2.29 8.70 -8.33
N ASP A 93 1.52 7.64 -8.12
CA ASP A 93 0.10 7.68 -7.78
C ASP A 93 -0.30 6.40 -7.03
N LYS A 94 -0.78 6.52 -5.79
CA LYS A 94 -1.11 5.38 -4.92
C LYS A 94 -2.60 5.02 -4.88
N SER A 95 -3.41 5.60 -5.77
CA SER A 95 -4.87 5.41 -5.82
C SER A 95 -5.27 4.05 -6.40
N ILE A 96 -4.95 2.96 -5.70
CA ILE A 96 -5.32 1.59 -6.08
C ILE A 96 -6.70 1.23 -5.56
N TRP A 97 -7.50 0.60 -6.41
CA TRP A 97 -8.77 -0.03 -6.06
C TRP A 97 -8.58 -1.55 -6.06
N LEU A 98 -8.64 -2.17 -4.89
CA LEU A 98 -8.50 -3.62 -4.70
C LEU A 98 -9.86 -4.27 -4.47
N ARG A 99 -10.30 -5.13 -5.39
CA ARG A 99 -11.49 -5.97 -5.17
C ARG A 99 -11.07 -7.29 -4.55
N THR A 100 -11.73 -7.66 -3.45
CA THR A 100 -11.41 -8.85 -2.66
C THR A 100 -12.58 -9.84 -2.52
N CYS A 101 -13.78 -9.46 -2.96
CA CYS A 101 -14.98 -10.27 -2.85
C CYS A 101 -15.50 -10.70 -4.24
N TYR A 102 -15.51 -12.02 -4.46
CA TYR A 102 -15.92 -12.67 -5.71
C TYR A 102 -17.09 -13.65 -5.54
N GLU A 103 -17.94 -13.39 -4.55
CA GLU A 103 -19.11 -14.22 -4.28
C GLU A 103 -20.17 -14.12 -5.39
N ASN A 104 -21.13 -15.05 -5.38
CA ASN A 104 -22.22 -15.02 -6.35
C ASN A 104 -23.00 -13.68 -6.27
N GLY A 105 -23.14 -13.01 -7.42
CA GLY A 105 -23.77 -11.69 -7.52
C GLY A 105 -22.84 -10.51 -7.27
N SER A 106 -21.58 -10.74 -6.85
CA SER A 106 -20.60 -9.67 -6.64
C SER A 106 -20.29 -8.90 -7.92
N ASP A 107 -20.20 -9.57 -9.08
CA ASP A 107 -19.95 -8.89 -10.37
C ASP A 107 -21.04 -7.87 -10.72
N ALA A 108 -22.31 -8.21 -10.47
CA ALA A 108 -23.41 -7.28 -10.70
C ALA A 108 -23.35 -6.08 -9.75
N LYS A 109 -22.95 -6.31 -8.50
CA LYS A 109 -22.77 -5.24 -7.50
C LYS A 109 -21.56 -4.36 -7.77
N HIS A 110 -20.45 -4.95 -8.21
CA HIS A 110 -19.28 -4.23 -8.67
C HIS A 110 -19.62 -3.34 -9.87
N ALA A 111 -20.34 -3.88 -10.87
CA ALA A 111 -20.80 -3.09 -12.02
C ALA A 111 -21.78 -1.97 -11.61
N GLU A 112 -22.68 -2.23 -10.66
CA GLU A 112 -23.57 -1.22 -10.08
C GLU A 112 -22.77 -0.09 -9.42
N LEU A 113 -21.78 -0.44 -8.58
CA LEU A 113 -20.90 0.51 -7.90
C LEU A 113 -20.15 1.38 -8.91
N LEU A 114 -19.48 0.78 -9.90
CA LEU A 114 -18.77 1.52 -10.95
C LEU A 114 -19.72 2.43 -11.74
N SER A 115 -20.94 1.99 -12.03
CA SER A 115 -21.93 2.80 -12.75
C SER A 115 -22.50 3.96 -11.92
N SER A 116 -22.41 3.87 -10.59
CA SER A 116 -22.88 4.91 -9.66
C SER A 116 -21.87 6.04 -9.47
N LEU A 117 -20.61 5.84 -9.91
CA LEU A 117 -19.56 6.85 -9.82
C LEU A 117 -19.93 8.04 -10.70
N LYS A 118 -19.79 9.26 -10.15
CA LYS A 118 -20.10 10.51 -10.88
C LYS A 118 -19.12 10.79 -12.02
N GLN A 119 -17.96 10.16 -11.98
CA GLN A 119 -16.90 10.29 -12.95
C GLN A 119 -16.40 8.91 -13.36
N PRO A 120 -15.86 8.78 -14.59
CA PRO A 120 -15.23 7.55 -15.03
C PRO A 120 -14.05 7.18 -14.12
N ILE A 121 -13.75 5.88 -14.03
CA ILE A 121 -12.68 5.35 -13.17
C ILE A 121 -11.33 5.97 -13.53
N GLU A 122 -11.13 6.32 -14.80
CA GLU A 122 -9.97 7.06 -15.30
C GLU A 122 -9.76 8.37 -14.56
N GLU A 123 -10.80 9.17 -14.34
CA GLU A 123 -10.68 10.44 -13.63
C GLU A 123 -10.40 10.22 -12.13
N ILE A 124 -11.05 9.21 -11.55
CA ILE A 124 -10.89 8.84 -10.13
C ILE A 124 -9.48 8.30 -9.83
N THR A 125 -8.84 7.67 -10.81
CA THR A 125 -7.51 7.07 -10.68
C THR A 125 -6.41 7.93 -11.35
N ASN A 126 -6.61 9.25 -11.40
CA ASN A 126 -5.66 10.23 -11.93
C ASN A 126 -5.15 9.90 -13.36
N GLY A 127 -6.07 9.47 -14.23
CA GLY A 127 -5.82 9.14 -15.64
C GLY A 127 -5.25 7.75 -15.91
N ARG A 128 -5.08 6.89 -14.90
CA ARG A 128 -4.59 5.51 -15.07
C ARG A 128 -5.70 4.49 -15.37
N GLY A 129 -6.94 4.83 -15.01
CA GLY A 129 -8.12 4.01 -15.25
C GLY A 129 -7.99 2.59 -14.72
N HIS A 130 -8.31 1.64 -15.59
CA HIS A 130 -8.30 0.21 -15.30
C HIS A 130 -6.92 -0.36 -14.87
N GLU A 131 -5.82 0.37 -15.04
CA GLU A 131 -4.52 -0.04 -14.51
C GLU A 131 -4.47 -0.04 -12.98
N CYS A 132 -5.24 0.83 -12.32
CA CYS A 132 -5.32 0.90 -10.86
C CYS A 132 -6.43 0.04 -10.26
N LEU A 133 -7.23 -0.65 -11.10
CA LEU A 133 -8.29 -1.56 -10.68
C LEU A 133 -7.76 -3.00 -10.56
N PHE A 134 -7.54 -3.48 -9.34
CA PHE A 134 -7.08 -4.82 -9.06
C PHE A 134 -8.31 -5.73 -8.92
N ASP A 135 -8.83 -6.13 -10.07
CA ASP A 135 -10.01 -7.00 -10.20
C ASP A 135 -9.69 -8.27 -11.00
N ASP A 136 -9.16 -9.29 -10.31
CA ASP A 136 -8.92 -10.63 -10.84
C ASP A 136 -9.10 -11.65 -9.71
N MET A 137 -10.19 -12.42 -9.75
CA MET A 137 -10.53 -13.43 -8.75
C MET A 137 -9.41 -14.45 -8.52
N THR A 138 -8.63 -14.77 -9.56
CA THR A 138 -7.57 -15.79 -9.44
C THR A 138 -6.35 -15.27 -8.68
N LEU A 139 -6.26 -13.96 -8.50
CA LEU A 139 -5.16 -13.27 -7.83
C LEU A 139 -5.57 -12.65 -6.50
N TYR A 140 -6.75 -12.03 -6.44
CA TYR A 140 -7.14 -11.12 -5.35
C TYR A 140 -8.36 -11.56 -4.53
N ASP A 141 -8.84 -12.80 -4.69
CA ASP A 141 -9.90 -13.35 -3.83
C ASP A 141 -9.39 -13.61 -2.40
N TYR A 142 -9.31 -12.53 -1.64
CA TYR A 142 -8.74 -12.48 -0.30
C TYR A 142 -9.80 -12.46 0.80
N GLY A 143 -11.08 -12.25 0.46
CA GLY A 143 -12.13 -11.99 1.44
C GLY A 143 -11.76 -10.79 2.31
N SER A 144 -11.79 -10.97 3.64
CA SER A 144 -11.41 -9.91 4.59
C SER A 144 -9.89 -9.67 4.72
N HIS A 145 -9.05 -10.52 4.12
CA HIS A 145 -7.59 -10.48 4.28
C HIS A 145 -6.92 -9.68 3.16
N TRP A 146 -7.36 -8.43 2.98
CA TRP A 146 -6.84 -7.54 1.94
C TRP A 146 -5.31 -7.38 2.00
N ASP A 147 -4.72 -7.55 3.18
CA ASP A 147 -3.28 -7.47 3.46
C ASP A 147 -2.46 -8.50 2.67
N ARG A 148 -3.11 -9.58 2.19
CA ARG A 148 -2.50 -10.54 1.27
C ARG A 148 -2.04 -9.93 -0.05
N ILE A 149 -2.50 -8.73 -0.40
CA ILE A 149 -1.98 -7.99 -1.56
C ILE A 149 -0.46 -7.85 -1.51
N PHE A 150 0.14 -7.74 -0.32
CA PHE A 150 1.59 -7.65 -0.16
C PHE A 150 2.35 -8.91 -0.59
N THR A 151 1.69 -10.07 -0.67
CA THR A 151 2.31 -11.29 -1.21
C THR A 151 2.58 -11.20 -2.71
N ARG A 152 1.99 -10.20 -3.37
CA ARG A 152 2.01 -10.00 -4.83
C ARG A 152 2.55 -8.62 -5.20
N PHE A 153 2.20 -7.61 -4.42
CA PHE A 153 2.53 -6.23 -4.72
C PHE A 153 3.19 -5.53 -3.52
N PRO A 154 4.35 -6.03 -3.06
CA PRO A 154 5.03 -5.47 -1.89
C PRO A 154 5.54 -4.04 -2.11
N GLU A 155 5.68 -3.59 -3.35
CA GLU A 155 6.07 -2.22 -3.70
C GLU A 155 5.03 -1.15 -3.33
N LEU A 156 3.82 -1.54 -2.94
CA LEU A 156 2.79 -0.62 -2.43
C LEU A 156 3.30 0.34 -1.36
N VAL A 157 4.03 -0.21 -0.40
CA VAL A 157 4.60 0.52 0.75
C VAL A 157 6.05 0.95 0.50
N ALA A 158 6.53 0.83 -0.73
CA ALA A 158 7.81 1.40 -1.10
C ALA A 158 7.68 2.90 -1.41
N ASP A 159 8.75 3.63 -1.13
CA ASP A 159 8.94 5.00 -1.58
C ASP A 159 10.43 5.21 -1.90
N PRO A 160 10.85 4.98 -3.17
CA PRO A 160 12.24 5.16 -3.59
C PRO A 160 12.74 6.59 -3.48
N PHE A 161 11.85 7.58 -3.33
CA PHE A 161 12.19 9.00 -3.34
C PHE A 161 12.01 9.65 -1.96
N ALA A 162 11.61 8.88 -0.95
CA ALA A 162 11.50 9.37 0.41
C ALA A 162 12.85 9.88 0.92
N ASP A 163 12.86 11.11 1.40
CA ASP A 163 13.94 11.64 2.23
C ASP A 163 13.79 11.03 3.63
N LEU A 164 14.46 9.90 3.85
CA LEU A 164 14.32 9.09 5.07
C LEU A 164 14.71 9.89 6.32
N ASP A 165 15.82 10.62 6.26
CA ASP A 165 16.29 11.40 7.40
C ASP A 165 15.29 12.53 7.74
N ARG A 166 14.68 13.16 6.72
CA ARG A 166 13.61 14.13 6.93
C ARG A 166 12.33 13.50 7.47
N LYS A 167 11.92 12.34 6.95
CA LYS A 167 10.72 11.61 7.43
C LYS A 167 10.89 11.17 8.88
N GLU A 168 12.02 10.55 9.22
CA GLU A 168 12.37 10.14 10.58
C GLU A 168 12.39 11.34 11.54
N LYS A 169 13.03 12.45 11.13
CA LYS A 169 13.04 13.68 11.93
C LYS A 169 11.63 14.22 12.18
N LYS A 170 10.82 14.37 11.13
CA LYS A 170 9.45 14.89 11.25
C LYS A 170 8.57 14.02 12.14
N THR A 171 8.68 12.70 11.98
CA THR A 171 7.94 11.72 12.80
C THR A 171 8.31 11.86 14.28
N ARG A 172 9.62 11.93 14.58
CA ARG A 172 10.09 12.11 15.97
C ARG A 172 9.65 13.44 16.56
N ASP A 173 9.81 14.53 15.81
CA ASP A 173 9.48 15.87 16.29
C ASP A 173 7.97 15.97 16.56
N ALA A 174 7.11 15.43 15.67
CA ALA A 174 5.65 15.36 15.88
C ALA A 174 5.25 14.47 17.06
N ARG A 175 5.92 13.32 17.25
CA ARG A 175 5.69 12.45 18.42
C ARG A 175 6.00 13.18 19.72
N ALA A 176 7.11 13.93 19.76
CA ALA A 176 7.51 14.68 20.93
C ALA A 176 6.52 15.81 21.27
N GLU A 177 5.97 16.47 20.25
CA GLU A 177 4.93 17.50 20.40
C GLU A 177 3.64 16.91 20.97
N ALA A 178 3.09 15.89 20.31
CA ALA A 178 1.90 15.17 20.77
C ALA A 178 2.05 14.63 22.21
N LEU A 179 3.24 14.15 22.58
CA LEU A 179 3.49 13.59 23.91
C LEU A 179 3.52 14.68 24.98
N ARG A 180 4.01 15.88 24.64
CA ARG A 180 4.02 17.03 25.55
C ARG A 180 2.60 17.48 25.84
N GLU A 181 1.78 17.65 24.80
CA GLU A 181 0.39 18.09 24.95
C GLU A 181 -0.45 17.07 25.72
N TRP A 182 -0.29 15.78 25.40
CA TRP A 182 -0.92 14.69 26.15
C TRP A 182 -0.59 14.74 27.65
N LYS A 183 0.65 15.06 28.02
CA LYS A 183 1.08 15.18 29.43
C LYS A 183 0.57 16.46 30.10
N GLU A 184 0.37 17.52 29.33
CA GLU A 184 -0.14 18.80 29.81
C GLU A 184 -1.68 18.82 29.90
N GLU A 185 -2.35 17.71 29.55
CA GLU A 185 -3.81 17.59 29.42
C GLU A 185 -4.41 18.66 28.48
N GLU A 186 -3.58 19.21 27.59
CA GLU A 186 -4.03 20.04 26.48
C GLU A 186 -4.53 19.11 25.38
N VAL A 187 -5.84 19.14 25.13
CA VAL A 187 -6.49 18.31 24.11
C VAL A 187 -6.37 19.05 22.77
N ASP A 188 -5.16 19.07 22.21
CA ASP A 188 -5.03 19.32 20.77
C ASP A 188 -4.85 17.98 20.07
N GLU A 189 -5.95 17.46 19.53
CA GLU A 189 -5.93 16.22 18.75
C GLU A 189 -5.04 16.37 17.49
N LEU A 190 -4.80 17.60 17.00
CA LEU A 190 -4.07 17.86 15.76
C LEU A 190 -2.62 17.37 15.78
N ASP A 191 -1.94 17.38 16.93
CA ASP A 191 -0.54 16.96 17.02
C ASP A 191 -0.40 15.43 16.92
N TYR A 192 -1.33 14.69 17.52
CA TYR A 192 -1.37 13.25 17.38
C TYR A 192 -1.70 12.84 15.93
N GLU A 193 -2.56 13.60 15.26
CA GLU A 193 -2.86 13.41 13.85
C GLU A 193 -1.64 13.68 12.95
N ALA A 194 -0.87 14.73 13.25
CA ALA A 194 0.39 14.99 12.56
C ALA A 194 1.40 13.85 12.76
N PHE A 195 1.49 13.31 13.97
CA PHE A 195 2.30 12.14 14.27
C PHE A 195 1.92 10.92 13.42
N LEU A 196 0.63 10.55 13.39
CA LEU A 196 0.13 9.43 12.57
C LEU A 196 0.39 9.66 11.08
N HIS A 197 0.14 10.88 10.59
CA HIS A 197 0.36 11.25 9.20
C HIS A 197 1.81 11.02 8.77
N TYR A 198 2.80 11.38 9.58
CA TYR A 198 4.20 11.19 9.20
C TYR A 198 4.61 9.71 9.07
N HIS A 199 3.86 8.79 9.66
CA HIS A 199 4.07 7.35 9.44
C HIS A 199 3.53 6.86 8.09
N VAL A 200 2.44 7.45 7.58
CA VAL A 200 1.81 7.02 6.33
C VAL A 200 2.80 7.04 5.18
N THR A 201 2.86 5.92 4.47
CA THR A 201 3.67 5.71 3.27
C THR A 201 2.78 5.35 2.09
N ALA A 202 1.68 4.63 2.31
CA ALA A 202 0.78 4.22 1.26
C ALA A 202 -0.68 4.30 1.70
N HIS A 203 -1.57 4.30 0.73
CA HIS A 203 -2.99 4.08 0.93
C HIS A 203 -3.55 3.30 -0.26
N PHE A 204 -4.68 2.62 -0.07
CA PHE A 204 -5.49 2.11 -1.17
C PHE A 204 -6.91 1.84 -0.69
N PHE A 205 -7.79 1.60 -1.65
CA PHE A 205 -9.20 1.35 -1.43
C PHE A 205 -9.48 -0.14 -1.58
N VAL A 206 -10.32 -0.68 -0.70
CA VAL A 206 -10.71 -2.08 -0.67
C VAL A 206 -12.23 -2.19 -0.91
N GLU A 207 -12.57 -2.85 -2.00
CA GLU A 207 -13.91 -3.35 -2.28
C GLU A 207 -14.01 -4.79 -1.77
N ASP A 208 -14.51 -4.92 -0.54
CA ASP A 208 -14.72 -6.21 0.10
C ASP A 208 -16.20 -6.59 0.13
N ARG A 209 -16.52 -7.64 0.91
CA ARG A 209 -17.89 -8.11 1.05
C ARG A 209 -18.81 -7.02 1.62
N GLU A 210 -18.34 -6.21 2.57
CA GLU A 210 -19.14 -5.14 3.18
C GLU A 210 -19.42 -4.02 2.17
N THR A 211 -18.45 -3.71 1.29
CA THR A 211 -18.64 -2.78 0.17
C THR A 211 -19.74 -3.26 -0.77
N LEU A 212 -19.79 -4.55 -1.12
CA LEU A 212 -20.71 -5.07 -2.14
C LEU A 212 -22.08 -5.49 -1.62
N PHE A 213 -22.13 -6.06 -0.41
CA PHE A 213 -23.35 -6.68 0.14
C PHE A 213 -23.80 -6.08 1.47
N GLY A 214 -22.96 -5.27 2.10
CA GLY A 214 -23.28 -4.54 3.30
C GLY A 214 -23.90 -3.17 2.96
N ASN A 215 -23.46 -2.14 3.68
CA ASN A 215 -24.00 -0.79 3.52
C ASN A 215 -23.42 -0.01 2.32
N GLY A 216 -22.70 -0.67 1.40
CA GLY A 216 -22.16 -0.01 0.21
C GLY A 216 -20.88 0.79 0.46
N ARG A 217 -20.19 0.56 1.58
CA ARG A 217 -19.14 1.44 2.09
C ARG A 217 -17.75 0.93 1.74
N MET A 218 -17.03 1.68 0.90
CA MET A 218 -15.67 1.31 0.48
C MET A 218 -14.69 1.53 1.62
N LEU A 219 -13.78 0.59 1.88
CA LEU A 219 -12.73 0.77 2.89
C LEU A 219 -11.55 1.52 2.26
N ILE A 220 -11.03 2.53 2.94
CA ILE A 220 -9.70 3.07 2.68
C ILE A 220 -8.77 2.70 3.83
N VAL A 221 -7.56 2.27 3.49
CA VAL A 221 -6.53 1.89 4.46
C VAL A 221 -5.31 2.75 4.22
N TRP A 222 -4.79 3.36 5.28
CA TRP A 222 -3.50 4.05 5.28
C TRP A 222 -2.46 3.22 6.02
N LEU A 223 -1.30 3.10 5.41
CA LEU A 223 -0.29 2.13 5.78
C LEU A 223 1.04 2.81 6.02
N ASP A 224 1.80 2.30 6.99
CA ASP A 224 3.19 2.67 7.16
C ASP A 224 4.08 1.99 6.11
N ASP A 225 5.40 2.15 6.24
CA ASP A 225 6.34 1.50 5.33
C ASP A 225 6.50 -0.02 5.57
N GLN A 226 5.93 -0.58 6.62
CA GLN A 226 5.96 -2.00 6.91
C GLN A 226 4.61 -2.69 6.65
N GLY A 227 3.67 -1.99 6.01
CA GLY A 227 2.33 -2.51 5.71
C GLY A 227 1.44 -2.64 6.94
N ARG A 228 1.80 -2.00 8.06
CA ARG A 228 0.94 -1.90 9.24
C ARG A 228 -0.11 -0.82 8.97
N VAL A 229 -1.34 -1.08 9.40
CA VAL A 229 -2.42 -0.08 9.36
C VAL A 229 -2.05 1.05 10.31
N VAL A 230 -1.89 2.26 9.78
CA VAL A 230 -1.83 3.50 10.56
C VAL A 230 -3.24 3.91 10.93
N ARG A 231 -4.13 3.90 9.93
CA ARG A 231 -5.54 4.22 10.08
C ARG A 231 -6.34 3.53 8.99
N GLU A 232 -7.62 3.28 9.24
CA GLU A 232 -8.57 2.85 8.21
C GLU A 232 -9.96 3.45 8.44
N THR A 233 -10.72 3.67 7.38
CA THR A 233 -12.11 4.11 7.51
C THR A 233 -13.00 3.59 6.38
N ARG A 234 -14.30 3.57 6.64
CA ARG A 234 -15.32 3.27 5.64
C ARG A 234 -15.86 4.57 5.05
N ILE A 235 -15.72 4.68 3.73
CA ILE A 235 -16.26 5.77 2.93
C ILE A 235 -17.74 5.46 2.66
N ASP A 236 -18.61 6.34 3.12
CA ASP A 236 -20.06 6.11 3.16
C ASP A 236 -20.79 6.51 1.88
N THR A 237 -20.22 7.43 1.10
CA THR A 237 -20.87 7.98 -0.11
C THR A 237 -19.93 8.06 -1.30
N THR A 238 -20.49 8.05 -2.51
CA THR A 238 -19.71 8.27 -3.74
C THR A 238 -19.16 9.69 -3.82
N GLU A 239 -19.79 10.67 -3.16
CA GLU A 239 -19.25 12.01 -2.97
C GLU A 239 -17.97 12.03 -2.14
N GLN A 240 -17.97 11.35 -0.99
CA GLN A 240 -16.78 11.23 -0.14
C GLN A 240 -15.68 10.46 -0.87
N LEU A 241 -16.04 9.39 -1.59
CA LEU A 241 -15.09 8.62 -2.39
C LEU A 241 -14.38 9.54 -3.39
N TYR A 242 -15.13 10.38 -4.11
CA TYR A 242 -14.58 11.35 -5.04
C TYR A 242 -13.65 12.38 -4.36
N GLU A 243 -14.07 12.97 -3.24
CA GLU A 243 -13.26 13.91 -2.48
C GLU A 243 -11.92 13.29 -2.05
N VAL A 244 -11.98 12.07 -1.52
CA VAL A 244 -10.79 11.33 -1.08
C VAL A 244 -9.87 11.06 -2.25
N PHE A 245 -10.37 10.53 -3.37
CA PHE A 245 -9.55 10.29 -4.56
C PHE A 245 -8.92 11.57 -5.14
N GLY A 246 -9.64 12.70 -5.14
CA GLY A 246 -9.09 13.99 -5.54
C GLY A 246 -7.93 14.41 -4.64
N LEU A 247 -8.13 14.33 -3.33
CA LEU A 247 -7.11 14.67 -2.34
C LEU A 247 -5.92 13.69 -2.35
N CYS A 248 -6.15 12.40 -2.63
CA CYS A 248 -5.09 11.43 -2.92
C CYS A 248 -4.20 11.89 -4.08
N SER A 249 -4.83 12.35 -5.16
CA SER A 249 -4.16 12.71 -6.41
C SER A 249 -3.34 14.00 -6.27
N ASP A 250 -3.82 14.94 -5.46
CA ASP A 250 -3.12 16.21 -5.18
C ASP A 250 -2.04 16.08 -4.09
N GLY A 251 -1.90 14.90 -3.47
CA GLY A 251 -0.99 14.68 -2.35
C GLY A 251 -1.44 15.38 -1.06
N SER A 252 -2.73 15.71 -0.98
CA SER A 252 -3.41 16.39 0.13
C SER A 252 -4.39 15.46 0.84
N ILE A 253 -4.19 14.14 0.76
CA ILE A 253 -5.13 13.14 1.34
C ILE A 253 -5.40 13.35 2.84
N TYR A 254 -4.45 13.94 3.57
CA TYR A 254 -4.59 14.29 4.99
C TYR A 254 -5.47 15.53 5.23
N GLU A 255 -5.76 16.32 4.19
CA GLU A 255 -6.76 17.39 4.23
C GLU A 255 -8.19 16.82 4.13
N CYS A 256 -8.36 15.51 3.92
CA CYS A 256 -9.65 14.80 4.06
C CYS A 256 -10.07 14.73 5.54
N SER A 257 -10.09 15.84 6.27
CA SER A 257 -10.23 15.86 7.73
C SER A 257 -11.41 15.00 8.22
N GLY A 258 -12.57 14.97 7.57
CA GLY A 258 -13.64 14.03 7.95
C GLY A 258 -13.23 12.56 7.81
N THR A 259 -12.93 12.11 6.59
CA THR A 259 -12.57 10.71 6.31
C THR A 259 -11.33 10.25 7.07
N TRP A 260 -10.33 11.11 7.24
CA TRP A 260 -9.14 10.81 8.00
C TRP A 260 -9.42 10.83 9.51
N LEU A 261 -10.00 11.88 10.09
CA LEU A 261 -10.19 11.99 11.54
C LEU A 261 -11.20 10.99 12.10
N ASP A 262 -12.22 10.63 11.32
CA ASP A 262 -13.24 9.65 11.74
C ASP A 262 -12.75 8.19 11.64
N GLY A 263 -11.54 7.97 11.12
CA GLY A 263 -10.99 6.64 10.92
C GLY A 263 -10.46 5.97 12.19
N GLU A 264 -10.52 4.65 12.23
CA GLU A 264 -9.98 3.84 13.32
C GLU A 264 -8.45 3.79 13.24
N VAL A 265 -7.77 4.21 14.31
CA VAL A 265 -6.31 4.09 14.43
C VAL A 265 -5.92 2.63 14.54
N GLY A 266 -4.96 2.20 13.71
CA GLY A 266 -4.51 0.82 13.69
C GLY A 266 -3.84 0.40 15.01
N PRO A 267 -3.87 -0.90 15.36
CA PRO A 267 -3.46 -1.36 16.70
C PRO A 267 -2.03 -1.00 17.10
N ALA A 268 -1.09 -0.98 16.15
CA ALA A 268 0.29 -0.59 16.43
C ALA A 268 0.43 0.88 16.82
N TYR A 269 -0.51 1.72 16.38
CA TYR A 269 -0.48 3.16 16.52
C TYR A 269 -1.42 3.70 17.58
N GLN A 270 -2.29 2.88 18.17
CA GLN A 270 -3.04 3.26 19.37
C GLN A 270 -2.09 3.86 20.42
N HIS A 271 -2.57 4.74 21.29
CA HIS A 271 -1.70 5.46 22.22
C HIS A 271 -0.74 4.54 22.99
N ASP A 272 -1.18 3.36 23.44
CA ASP A 272 -0.41 2.34 24.14
C ASP A 272 0.13 1.20 23.24
N GLY A 273 -0.06 1.31 21.93
CA GLY A 273 0.46 0.38 20.93
C GLY A 273 1.99 0.44 20.81
N GLU A 274 2.58 -0.51 20.08
CA GLU A 274 4.04 -0.64 19.89
C GLU A 274 4.70 0.64 19.33
N LEU A 275 4.02 1.31 18.40
CA LEU A 275 4.42 2.56 17.79
C LEU A 275 3.56 3.72 18.29
N GLY A 276 2.78 3.50 19.35
CA GLY A 276 1.93 4.49 19.97
C GLY A 276 2.68 5.64 20.63
N LEU A 277 1.95 6.69 20.96
CA LEU A 277 2.48 7.85 21.66
C LEU A 277 3.14 7.49 23.00
N LEU A 278 2.50 6.57 23.73
CA LEU A 278 2.91 6.06 25.04
C LEU A 278 3.71 4.77 24.94
N SER A 279 4.10 4.36 23.72
CA SER A 279 4.94 3.18 23.56
C SER A 279 6.23 3.36 24.36
N ALA A 280 6.56 2.33 25.14
CA ALA A 280 7.67 2.36 26.07
C ALA A 280 9.00 2.37 25.31
N GLU A 281 9.46 3.57 24.95
CA GLU A 281 10.87 3.88 24.88
C GLU A 281 11.23 4.65 26.15
N GLU A 282 11.29 3.93 27.27
CA GLU A 282 12.15 4.35 28.38
C GLU A 282 13.60 4.10 27.94
N CYS A 283 14.28 5.15 27.46
CA CYS A 283 15.66 5.53 27.80
C CYS A 283 16.06 6.86 27.14
#